data_AF-A0A2D9VRU0-F1
#
_entry.id   AF-A0A2D9VRU0-F1
#
_cell.length_a   1.000
_cell.length_b   1.000
_cell.length_c   1.000
_cell.angle_alpha   90.00
_cell.angle_beta   90.00
_cell.angle_gamma   90.00
#
_symmetry.space_group_name_H-M   'P 1'
#
loop_
_entity.id
_entity.type
_entity.pdbx_description
1 polymer ?
#
loop_
_entity_poly.entity_id
_entity_poly.type
_entity_poly.pdbx_seq_one_letter_code
_entity_poly.pdbx_strand_id
1 'polypeptide(L)'
;MKFVSKEDVHKYPLIDFNGTIHLIDNLKDVSQCFKKISKASIIGFDTETKPSFKRGVHYDVSLVQLSVDNDVYLFRINKIGLLQELIDVFNNPDLVKVGIDIKNDLLGLQKIKKFNPLNFLDLNQLAKKNNFQSIGAVKLTIMLLGYRISKKQRLSDWNLDILTEQQKNYAAIDAWICPKILDAFKHKNYLLS
;
A
#
# COMPACT_ATOMS: atom_id res chain seq x y z
N MET A 1 4.57 25.22 -5.77
CA MET A 1 5.63 24.75 -4.84
C MET A 1 5.40 23.26 -4.58
N LYS A 2 6.33 22.35 -4.93
CA LYS A 2 6.16 20.88 -4.77
C LYS A 2 6.88 20.37 -3.51
N PHE A 3 6.58 21.04 -2.39
CA PHE A 3 7.23 20.83 -1.11
C PHE A 3 6.24 21.06 0.04
N VAL A 4 6.35 20.25 1.08
CA VAL A 4 5.61 20.42 2.35
C VAL A 4 6.62 20.23 3.49
N SER A 5 6.70 21.25 4.36
CA SER A 5 7.54 21.23 5.57
C SER A 5 6.96 20.24 6.59
N LYS A 6 7.73 19.87 7.63
CA LYS A 6 7.20 18.95 8.65
C LYS A 6 6.16 19.67 9.51
N GLU A 7 6.37 20.94 9.77
CA GLU A 7 5.52 21.81 10.59
C GLU A 7 4.14 22.01 9.93
N ASP A 8 4.10 22.08 8.60
CA ASP A 8 2.86 22.30 7.86
C ASP A 8 1.97 21.06 7.75
N VAL A 9 2.49 19.84 7.99
CA VAL A 9 1.72 18.61 7.86
C VAL A 9 0.43 18.66 8.69
N HIS A 10 0.50 19.18 9.91
CA HIS A 10 -0.63 19.22 10.83
C HIS A 10 -1.75 20.19 10.42
N LYS A 11 -1.47 21.11 9.47
CA LYS A 11 -2.44 22.09 8.97
C LYS A 11 -3.47 21.47 8.01
N TYR A 12 -3.20 20.27 7.50
CA TYR A 12 -4.09 19.58 6.56
C TYR A 12 -5.07 18.66 7.32
N PRO A 13 -6.32 18.54 6.84
CA PRO A 13 -7.30 17.62 7.42
C PRO A 13 -6.82 16.17 7.29
N LEU A 14 -7.09 15.37 8.32
CA LEU A 14 -6.83 13.92 8.27
C LEU A 14 -7.83 13.29 7.30
N ILE A 15 -7.36 12.41 6.41
CA ILE A 15 -8.25 11.64 5.54
C ILE A 15 -8.90 10.51 6.32
N ASP A 16 -10.17 10.26 6.01
CA ASP A 16 -10.91 9.11 6.48
C ASP A 16 -11.13 8.12 5.32
N PHE A 17 -11.16 6.83 5.67
CA PHE A 17 -11.52 5.77 4.74
C PHE A 17 -12.94 5.30 5.02
N ASN A 18 -13.83 5.54 4.06
CA ASN A 18 -15.26 5.17 4.14
C ASN A 18 -15.61 3.98 3.23
N GLY A 19 -14.60 3.24 2.78
CA GLY A 19 -14.79 2.04 1.96
C GLY A 19 -14.96 0.78 2.79
N THR A 20 -14.89 -0.37 2.13
CA THR A 20 -15.04 -1.69 2.77
C THR A 20 -13.68 -2.32 2.98
N ILE A 21 -13.42 -2.77 4.22
CA ILE A 21 -12.22 -3.53 4.57
C ILE A 21 -12.57 -5.01 4.64
N HIS A 22 -11.91 -5.81 3.82
CA HIS A 22 -11.98 -7.27 3.83
C HIS A 22 -10.74 -7.78 4.53
N LEU A 23 -10.88 -8.40 5.71
CA LEU A 23 -9.77 -9.07 6.40
C LEU A 23 -9.74 -10.53 5.96
N ILE A 24 -8.62 -10.96 5.37
CA ILE A 24 -8.44 -12.34 4.87
C ILE A 24 -7.38 -12.99 5.73
N ASP A 25 -7.83 -13.80 6.67
CA ASP A 25 -6.96 -14.49 7.63
C ASP A 25 -7.20 -16.00 7.71
N ASN A 26 -8.05 -16.50 6.82
CA ASN A 26 -8.30 -17.91 6.57
C ASN A 26 -8.48 -18.16 5.06
N LEU A 27 -8.29 -19.40 4.61
CA LEU A 27 -8.31 -19.75 3.18
C LEU A 27 -9.70 -19.75 2.54
N LYS A 28 -10.79 -19.79 3.32
CA LYS A 28 -12.15 -19.91 2.78
C LYS A 28 -12.59 -18.62 2.07
N ASP A 29 -12.10 -17.48 2.53
CA ASP A 29 -12.49 -16.15 2.04
C ASP A 29 -11.67 -15.69 0.81
N VAL A 30 -10.64 -16.45 0.43
CA VAL A 30 -9.66 -16.10 -0.61
C VAL A 30 -10.31 -16.00 -1.99
N SER A 31 -11.07 -17.02 -2.40
CA SER A 31 -11.54 -17.15 -3.79
C SER A 31 -12.48 -16.01 -4.25
N GLN A 32 -13.29 -15.46 -3.34
CA GLN A 32 -14.20 -14.37 -3.66
C GLN A 32 -13.46 -13.04 -3.85
N CYS A 33 -12.40 -12.80 -3.08
CA CYS A 33 -11.61 -11.58 -3.15
C CYS A 33 -10.92 -11.42 -4.51
N PHE A 34 -10.36 -12.50 -5.04
CA PHE A 34 -9.63 -12.46 -6.31
C PHE A 34 -10.50 -12.19 -7.54
N LYS A 35 -11.82 -12.45 -7.49
CA LYS A 35 -12.74 -12.14 -8.61
C LYS A 35 -12.80 -10.65 -8.92
N LYS A 36 -12.68 -9.78 -7.91
CA LYS A 36 -12.67 -8.33 -8.10
C LYS A 36 -11.27 -7.84 -8.48
N ILE A 37 -10.24 -8.33 -7.80
CA ILE A 37 -8.84 -7.97 -8.06
C ILE A 37 -8.43 -8.31 -9.49
N SER A 38 -8.81 -9.48 -10.01
CA SER A 38 -8.44 -9.93 -11.36
C SER A 38 -9.08 -9.15 -12.50
N LYS A 39 -10.17 -8.41 -12.23
CA LYS A 39 -10.86 -7.56 -13.21
C LYS A 39 -10.36 -6.12 -13.21
N ALA A 40 -9.55 -5.74 -12.23
CA ALA A 40 -8.99 -4.41 -12.13
C ALA A 40 -7.85 -4.23 -13.14
N SER A 41 -7.67 -3.01 -13.62
CA SER A 41 -6.48 -2.62 -14.41
C SER A 41 -5.40 -1.96 -13.53
N ILE A 42 -5.80 -1.36 -12.41
CA ILE A 42 -4.93 -0.71 -11.43
C ILE A 42 -5.42 -1.11 -10.04
N ILE A 43 -4.49 -1.53 -9.19
CA ILE A 43 -4.73 -1.77 -7.77
C ILE A 43 -3.70 -1.02 -6.93
N GLY A 44 -4.10 -0.58 -5.74
CA GLY A 44 -3.14 -0.10 -4.75
C GLY A 44 -2.47 -1.26 -4.04
N PHE A 45 -1.21 -1.09 -3.68
CA PHE A 45 -0.38 -2.09 -3.03
C PHE A 45 0.42 -1.46 -1.89
N ASP A 46 0.44 -2.13 -0.75
CA ASP A 46 1.33 -1.84 0.36
C ASP A 46 1.65 -3.14 1.13
N THR A 47 2.61 -3.10 2.06
CA THR A 47 2.81 -4.18 3.03
C THR A 47 3.10 -3.68 4.43
N GLU A 48 2.83 -4.53 5.43
CA GLU A 48 3.18 -4.24 6.81
C GLU A 48 3.97 -5.40 7.45
N THR A 49 4.98 -5.02 8.23
CA THR A 49 5.91 -5.94 8.88
C THR A 49 6.08 -5.53 10.34
N LYS A 50 6.05 -6.50 11.26
CA LYS A 50 6.39 -6.25 12.67
C LYS A 50 7.78 -5.59 12.78
N PRO A 51 7.91 -4.41 13.41
CA PRO A 51 9.22 -3.79 13.58
C PRO A 51 10.08 -4.60 14.56
N SER A 52 11.40 -4.58 14.33
CA SER A 52 12.39 -5.08 15.28
C SER A 52 13.21 -3.93 15.84
N PHE A 53 13.32 -3.86 17.16
CA PHE A 53 14.20 -2.92 17.86
C PHE A 53 15.52 -3.57 18.31
N LYS A 54 15.72 -4.86 18.00
CA LYS A 54 16.94 -5.61 18.30
C LYS A 54 17.79 -5.72 17.03
N ARG A 55 19.07 -5.34 17.13
CA ARG A 55 20.01 -5.39 16.00
C ARG A 55 20.13 -6.82 15.47
N GLY A 56 20.00 -6.99 14.15
CA GLY A 56 20.11 -8.28 13.47
C GLY A 56 18.85 -9.15 13.48
N VAL A 57 17.79 -8.75 14.19
CA VAL A 57 16.50 -9.45 14.15
C VAL A 57 15.62 -8.81 13.08
N HIS A 58 15.11 -9.63 12.17
CA HIS A 58 14.18 -9.23 11.10
C HIS A 58 12.97 -10.15 11.14
N TYR A 59 11.79 -9.60 10.86
CA TYR A 59 10.55 -10.36 10.71
C TYR A 59 10.15 -10.38 9.24
N ASP A 60 9.44 -11.44 8.85
CA ASP A 60 8.82 -11.53 7.54
C ASP A 60 7.59 -10.63 7.45
N VAL A 61 7.18 -10.34 6.21
CA VAL A 61 5.98 -9.54 5.93
C VAL A 61 4.76 -10.19 6.57
N SER A 62 4.05 -9.41 7.38
CA SER A 62 2.90 -9.88 8.16
C SER A 62 1.59 -9.75 7.40
N LEU A 63 1.48 -8.68 6.59
CA LEU A 63 0.24 -8.27 5.95
C LEU A 63 0.54 -7.69 4.57
N VAL A 64 -0.26 -8.06 3.58
CA VAL A 64 -0.31 -7.43 2.26
C VAL A 64 -1.65 -6.72 2.13
N GLN A 65 -1.64 -5.47 1.65
CA GLN A 65 -2.86 -4.72 1.38
C GLN A 65 -3.02 -4.50 -0.11
N LEU A 66 -4.18 -4.87 -0.65
CA LEU A 66 -4.56 -4.59 -2.03
C LEU A 66 -5.84 -3.77 -2.08
N SER A 67 -5.84 -2.64 -2.79
CA SER A 67 -7.04 -1.81 -2.95
C SER A 67 -7.58 -1.87 -4.38
N VAL A 68 -8.91 -2.00 -4.50
CA VAL A 68 -9.64 -1.95 -5.76
C VAL A 68 -10.88 -1.08 -5.54
N ASP A 69 -10.96 0.06 -6.23
CA ASP A 69 -12.00 1.07 -6.02
C ASP A 69 -12.07 1.54 -4.55
N ASN A 70 -13.14 1.17 -3.84
CA ASN A 70 -13.37 1.45 -2.42
C ASN A 70 -13.33 0.18 -1.56
N ASP A 71 -12.87 -0.95 -2.11
CA ASP A 71 -12.60 -2.17 -1.35
C ASP A 71 -11.10 -2.28 -1.07
N VAL A 72 -10.75 -2.64 0.16
CA VAL A 72 -9.37 -2.95 0.54
C VAL A 72 -9.31 -4.33 1.17
N TYR A 73 -8.43 -5.16 0.62
CA TYR A 73 -8.19 -6.54 1.03
C TYR A 73 -6.92 -6.60 1.86
N LEU A 74 -7.04 -7.01 3.13
CA LEU A 74 -5.96 -7.17 4.08
C LEU A 74 -5.63 -8.66 4.22
N PHE A 75 -4.65 -9.14 3.46
CA PHE A 75 -4.20 -10.53 3.48
C PHE A 75 -3.18 -10.74 4.60
N ARG A 76 -3.58 -11.49 5.65
CA ARG A 76 -2.72 -11.84 6.79
C ARG A 76 -1.70 -12.90 6.40
N ILE A 77 -0.61 -12.49 5.75
CA ILE A 77 0.48 -13.38 5.28
C ILE A 77 1.05 -14.22 6.44
N ASN A 78 1.14 -13.66 7.65
CA ASN A 78 1.61 -14.41 8.82
C ASN A 78 0.68 -15.57 9.24
N LYS A 79 -0.57 -15.61 8.75
CA LYS A 79 -1.55 -16.66 9.05
C LYS A 79 -1.81 -17.59 7.87
N ILE A 80 -1.96 -17.02 6.67
CA ILE A 80 -2.36 -17.78 5.46
C ILE A 80 -1.19 -18.07 4.51
N GLY A 81 0.00 -17.50 4.79
CA GLY A 81 1.16 -17.56 3.90
C GLY A 81 1.00 -16.67 2.65
N LEU A 82 2.02 -16.71 1.79
CA LEU A 82 1.97 -16.02 0.49
C LEU A 82 1.33 -16.95 -0.56
N LEU A 83 0.02 -16.79 -0.74
CA LEU A 83 -0.82 -17.61 -1.61
C LEU A 83 -0.42 -17.53 -3.10
N GLN A 84 -0.77 -18.56 -3.87
CA GLN A 84 -0.47 -18.58 -5.30
C GLN A 84 -1.22 -17.47 -6.04
N GLU A 85 -2.46 -17.18 -5.64
CA GLU A 85 -3.30 -16.14 -6.23
C GLU A 85 -2.70 -14.73 -6.04
N LEU A 86 -2.04 -14.47 -4.90
CA LEU A 86 -1.29 -13.21 -4.70
C LEU A 86 -0.08 -13.14 -5.63
N ILE A 87 0.63 -14.26 -5.79
CA ILE A 87 1.77 -14.34 -6.70
C ILE A 87 1.33 -14.11 -8.15
N ASP A 88 0.20 -14.67 -8.55
CA ASP A 88 -0.35 -14.47 -9.89
C ASP A 88 -0.70 -12.99 -10.12
N VAL A 89 -1.27 -12.30 -9.11
CA VAL A 89 -1.47 -10.84 -9.14
C VAL A 89 -0.15 -10.08 -9.30
N PHE A 90 0.89 -10.47 -8.56
CA PHE A 90 2.20 -9.80 -8.62
C PHE A 90 2.93 -10.05 -9.95
N ASN A 91 2.73 -11.22 -10.55
CA ASN A 91 3.28 -11.60 -11.84
C ASN A 91 2.46 -11.08 -13.03
N ASN A 92 1.27 -10.52 -12.82
CA ASN A 92 0.42 -10.10 -13.93
C ASN A 92 0.96 -8.80 -14.59
N PRO A 93 1.40 -8.83 -15.87
CA PRO A 93 1.89 -7.64 -16.56
C PRO A 93 0.78 -6.66 -16.94
N ASP A 94 -0.46 -7.11 -17.09
CA ASP A 94 -1.61 -6.29 -17.51
C ASP A 94 -2.26 -5.53 -16.35
N LEU A 95 -1.83 -5.83 -15.11
CA LEU A 95 -2.33 -5.21 -13.89
C LEU A 95 -1.27 -4.33 -13.25
N VAL A 96 -1.55 -3.03 -13.14
CA VAL A 96 -0.68 -2.06 -12.47
C VAL A 96 -0.85 -2.20 -10.96
N LYS A 97 0.25 -2.46 -10.25
CA LYS A 97 0.31 -2.41 -8.78
C LYS A 97 0.97 -1.11 -8.36
N VAL A 98 0.20 -0.15 -7.86
CA VAL A 98 0.73 1.16 -7.45
C VAL A 98 0.92 1.24 -5.95
N GLY A 99 2.11 1.66 -5.51
CA GLY A 99 2.45 1.82 -4.10
C GLY A 99 3.47 2.92 -3.88
N ILE A 100 4.00 3.01 -2.65
CA ILE A 100 5.00 4.01 -2.25
C ILE A 100 6.17 3.31 -1.60
N ASP A 101 7.39 3.51 -2.13
CA ASP A 101 8.61 2.88 -1.60
C ASP A 101 8.64 1.34 -1.66
N ILE A 102 7.94 0.78 -2.66
CA ILE A 102 7.64 -0.65 -2.85
C ILE A 102 8.83 -1.62 -2.90
N LYS A 103 10.06 -1.12 -3.06
CA LYS A 103 11.23 -1.96 -3.34
C LYS A 103 11.48 -2.95 -2.20
N ASN A 104 11.43 -2.47 -0.96
CA ASN A 104 11.72 -3.31 0.20
C ASN A 104 10.58 -4.29 0.48
N ASP A 105 9.33 -3.89 0.19
CA ASP A 105 8.16 -4.76 0.31
C ASP A 105 8.29 -5.98 -0.61
N LEU A 106 8.63 -5.76 -1.88
CA LEU A 106 8.83 -6.84 -2.85
C LEU A 106 9.97 -7.77 -2.45
N LEU A 107 11.10 -7.22 -1.99
CA LEU A 107 12.22 -8.03 -1.49
C LEU A 107 11.83 -8.83 -0.25
N GLY A 108 11.01 -8.26 0.64
CA GLY A 108 10.46 -8.95 1.81
C GLY A 108 9.59 -10.14 1.41
N LEU A 109 8.63 -9.92 0.50
CA LEU A 109 7.77 -10.99 -0.02
C LEU A 109 8.55 -12.08 -0.76
N GLN A 110 9.58 -11.72 -1.53
CA GLN A 110 10.44 -12.66 -2.25
C GLN A 110 11.36 -13.51 -1.35
N LYS A 111 11.47 -13.19 -0.05
CA LYS A 111 12.07 -14.07 0.95
C LYS A 111 11.11 -15.19 1.37
N ILE A 112 9.81 -14.91 1.39
CA ILE A 112 8.76 -15.88 1.75
C ILE A 112 8.56 -16.87 0.59
N LYS A 113 8.31 -16.37 -0.62
CA LYS A 113 8.14 -17.20 -1.82
C LYS A 113 8.62 -16.43 -3.06
N LYS A 114 9.28 -17.12 -4.00
CA LYS A 114 9.79 -16.50 -5.23
C LYS A 114 8.66 -16.16 -6.20
N PHE A 115 8.74 -14.98 -6.80
CA PHE A 115 7.86 -14.51 -7.88
C PHE A 115 8.58 -13.40 -8.67
N ASN A 116 8.03 -13.06 -9.84
CA ASN A 116 8.56 -12.04 -10.74
C ASN A 116 7.67 -10.77 -10.69
N PRO A 117 8.04 -9.71 -9.95
CA PRO A 117 7.21 -8.52 -9.85
C PRO A 117 7.12 -7.81 -11.21
N LEU A 118 5.93 -7.81 -11.80
CA LEU A 118 5.66 -7.17 -13.09
C LEU A 118 4.69 -6.00 -12.91
N ASN A 119 4.89 -4.92 -13.68
CA ASN A 119 4.01 -3.74 -13.71
C ASN A 119 3.71 -3.12 -12.32
N PHE A 120 4.75 -3.03 -11.47
CA PHE A 120 4.69 -2.26 -10.24
C PHE A 120 5.10 -0.80 -10.49
N LEU A 121 4.32 0.15 -9.98
CA LEU A 121 4.55 1.58 -10.09
C LEU A 121 4.82 2.19 -8.71
N ASP A 122 6.04 2.69 -8.52
CA ASP A 122 6.43 3.42 -7.31
C ASP A 122 6.15 4.93 -7.47
N LEU A 123 5.22 5.45 -6.66
CA LEU A 123 4.85 6.85 -6.69
C LEU A 123 5.98 7.78 -6.24
N ASN A 124 6.94 7.32 -5.43
CA ASN A 124 8.11 8.13 -5.09
C ASN A 124 9.01 8.35 -6.31
N GLN A 125 9.15 7.34 -7.16
CA GLN A 125 9.92 7.46 -8.41
C GLN A 125 9.18 8.38 -9.39
N LEU A 126 7.86 8.23 -9.50
CA LEU A 126 7.04 9.11 -10.33
C LEU A 126 7.10 10.57 -9.87
N ALA A 127 7.03 10.81 -8.55
CA ALA A 127 7.15 12.13 -7.96
C ALA A 127 8.50 12.78 -8.28
N LYS A 128 9.60 12.03 -8.14
CA LYS A 128 10.96 12.51 -8.48
C LYS A 128 11.09 12.88 -9.95
N LYS A 129 10.57 12.04 -10.87
CA LYS A 129 10.53 12.35 -12.31
C LYS A 129 9.77 13.66 -12.59
N ASN A 130 8.79 13.97 -11.76
CA ASN A 130 8.00 15.19 -11.82
C ASN A 130 8.54 16.34 -10.96
N ASN A 131 9.82 16.33 -10.58
CA ASN A 131 10.48 17.40 -9.83
C ASN A 131 9.81 17.71 -8.47
N PHE A 132 9.16 16.72 -7.85
CA PHE A 132 8.73 16.84 -6.45
C PHE A 132 9.96 16.70 -5.54
N GLN A 133 10.16 17.69 -4.67
CA GLN A 133 11.22 17.62 -3.66
C GLN A 133 10.80 16.77 -2.45
N SER A 134 9.50 16.76 -2.16
CA SER A 134 8.90 15.97 -1.10
C SER A 134 8.36 14.66 -1.64
N ILE A 135 8.70 13.55 -0.98
CA ILE A 135 8.23 12.20 -1.31
C ILE A 135 7.63 11.50 -0.08
N GLY A 136 7.05 10.32 -0.28
CA GLY A 136 6.40 9.51 0.73
C GLY A 136 4.91 9.84 0.89
N ALA A 137 4.17 8.85 1.39
CA ALA A 137 2.71 8.83 1.43
C ALA A 137 2.10 10.12 1.98
N VAL A 138 2.42 10.52 3.20
CA VAL A 138 1.90 11.76 3.80
C VAL A 138 2.10 12.98 2.91
N LYS A 139 3.31 13.19 2.37
CA LYS A 139 3.60 14.41 1.63
C LYS A 139 2.95 14.40 0.24
N LEU A 140 2.96 13.26 -0.43
CA LEU A 140 2.30 13.11 -1.74
C LEU A 140 0.78 13.29 -1.60
N THR A 141 0.15 12.69 -0.58
CA THR A 141 -1.27 12.91 -0.29
C THR A 141 -1.57 14.38 -0.06
N ILE A 142 -0.76 15.09 0.73
CA ILE A 142 -0.98 16.52 0.98
C ILE A 142 -0.88 17.32 -0.33
N MET A 143 0.20 17.17 -1.08
CA MET A 143 0.45 18.00 -2.26
C MET A 143 -0.53 17.73 -3.41
N LEU A 144 -1.01 16.48 -3.52
CA LEU A 144 -1.85 16.08 -4.65
C LEU A 144 -3.33 16.08 -4.32
N LEU A 145 -3.69 15.70 -3.09
CA LEU A 145 -5.07 15.50 -2.66
C LEU A 145 -5.54 16.51 -1.59
N GLY A 146 -4.62 17.25 -0.95
CA GLY A 146 -4.98 18.24 0.07
C GLY A 146 -5.33 17.65 1.45
N TYR A 147 -5.04 16.37 1.67
CA TYR A 147 -5.26 15.69 2.95
C TYR A 147 -3.96 15.11 3.50
N ARG A 148 -3.88 14.92 4.81
CA ARG A 148 -2.81 14.13 5.44
C ARG A 148 -3.33 12.74 5.80
N ILE A 149 -2.42 11.76 5.86
CA ILE A 149 -2.69 10.44 6.43
C ILE A 149 -2.01 10.31 7.80
N SER A 150 -2.52 9.40 8.63
CA SER A 150 -1.92 9.11 9.94
C SER A 150 -0.63 8.30 9.78
N LYS A 151 0.28 8.37 10.75
CA LYS A 151 1.46 7.48 10.86
C LYS A 151 1.44 6.58 12.11
N LYS A 152 0.34 6.64 12.87
CA LYS A 152 0.30 6.10 14.25
C LYS A 152 0.49 4.59 14.33
N GLN A 153 0.14 3.83 13.29
CA GLN A 153 0.19 2.36 13.31
C GLN A 153 1.38 1.78 12.53
N ARG A 154 2.21 2.62 11.91
CA ARG A 154 3.36 2.17 11.09
C ARG A 154 4.36 1.30 11.85
N LEU A 155 4.49 1.51 13.16
CA LEU A 155 5.41 0.76 14.02
C LEU A 155 4.66 -0.18 14.98
N SER A 156 3.45 -0.60 14.61
CA SER A 156 2.65 -1.53 15.40
C SER A 156 3.13 -2.97 15.24
N ASP A 157 2.73 -3.85 16.17
CA ASP A 157 2.93 -5.28 16.00
C ASP A 157 1.88 -5.83 15.02
N TRP A 158 2.31 -6.09 13.78
CA TRP A 158 1.46 -6.64 12.72
C TRP A 158 1.32 -8.16 12.77
N ASN A 159 2.03 -8.82 13.70
CA ASN A 159 1.88 -10.27 13.94
C ASN A 159 0.79 -10.60 14.96
N LEU A 160 0.11 -9.61 15.55
CA LEU A 160 -0.97 -9.84 16.53
C LEU A 160 -2.05 -10.76 15.96
N ASP A 161 -2.55 -11.70 16.77
CA ASP A 161 -3.61 -12.62 16.36
C ASP A 161 -4.85 -11.90 15.85
N ILE A 162 -5.20 -10.77 16.49
CA ILE A 162 -6.32 -9.91 16.13
C ILE A 162 -5.80 -8.50 15.88
N LEU A 163 -6.07 -7.95 14.68
CA LEU A 163 -5.76 -6.54 14.39
C LEU A 163 -6.87 -5.65 14.96
N THR A 164 -6.46 -4.53 15.55
CA THR A 164 -7.39 -3.49 15.99
C THR A 164 -8.03 -2.77 14.80
N GLU A 165 -9.18 -2.10 15.01
CA GLU A 165 -9.79 -1.25 13.98
C GLU A 165 -8.84 -0.15 13.51
N GLN A 166 -8.01 0.41 14.41
CA GLN A 166 -7.07 1.45 14.03
C GLN A 166 -5.97 0.90 13.10
N GLN A 167 -5.48 -0.32 13.34
CA GLN A 167 -4.54 -1.00 12.44
C GLN A 167 -5.16 -1.30 11.08
N LYS A 168 -6.38 -1.85 11.06
CA LYS A 168 -7.11 -2.14 9.82
C LYS A 168 -7.35 -0.89 8.99
N ASN A 169 -7.84 0.19 9.59
CA ASN A 169 -8.07 1.46 8.91
C ASN A 169 -6.77 2.09 8.40
N TYR A 170 -5.70 2.06 9.19
CA TYR A 170 -4.40 2.55 8.77
C TYR A 170 -3.90 1.79 7.53
N ALA A 171 -3.87 0.46 7.59
CA ALA A 171 -3.41 -0.39 6.50
C ALA A 171 -4.29 -0.24 5.24
N ALA A 172 -5.60 -0.04 5.44
CA ALA A 172 -6.52 0.21 4.34
C ALA A 172 -6.21 1.52 3.61
N ILE A 173 -5.95 2.61 4.36
CA ILE A 173 -5.61 3.92 3.79
C ILE A 173 -4.32 3.85 2.96
N ASP A 174 -3.29 3.16 3.44
CA ASP A 174 -1.98 3.15 2.78
C ASP A 174 -2.03 2.50 1.38
N ALA A 175 -2.80 1.42 1.19
CA ALA A 175 -3.06 0.88 -0.15
C ALA A 175 -4.10 1.69 -0.95
N TRP A 176 -5.19 2.15 -0.33
CA TRP A 176 -6.29 2.85 -1.03
C TRP A 176 -5.91 4.20 -1.60
N ILE A 177 -4.99 4.92 -0.95
CA ILE A 177 -4.61 6.26 -1.38
C ILE A 177 -3.73 6.25 -2.64
N CYS A 178 -3.00 5.16 -2.88
CA CYS A 178 -2.01 5.06 -3.95
C CYS A 178 -2.61 5.24 -5.37
N PRO A 179 -3.69 4.55 -5.76
CA PRO A 179 -4.36 4.80 -7.04
C PRO A 179 -4.87 6.24 -7.19
N LYS A 180 -5.31 6.89 -6.10
CA LYS A 180 -5.79 8.28 -6.13
C LYS A 180 -4.67 9.28 -6.34
N ILE A 181 -3.52 9.03 -5.72
CA ILE A 181 -2.31 9.81 -5.95
C ILE A 181 -1.89 9.68 -7.42
N LEU A 182 -1.89 8.47 -7.98
CA LEU A 182 -1.58 8.23 -9.39
C LEU A 182 -2.55 8.98 -10.33
N ASP A 183 -3.84 8.93 -10.01
CA ASP A 183 -4.88 9.65 -10.76
C ASP A 183 -4.68 11.18 -10.71
N ALA A 184 -4.33 11.71 -9.54
CA ALA A 184 -3.97 13.12 -9.40
C ALA A 184 -2.71 13.51 -10.20
N PHE A 185 -1.76 12.59 -10.39
CA PHE A 185 -0.64 12.81 -11.31
C PHE A 185 -1.11 12.90 -12.77
N LYS A 186 -2.05 12.05 -13.20
CA LYS A 186 -2.63 12.07 -14.56
C LYS A 186 -3.35 13.39 -14.83
N HIS A 187 -4.29 13.76 -13.96
CA HIS A 187 -5.15 14.93 -14.17
C HIS A 187 -4.41 16.28 -14.09
N LYS A 188 -3.31 16.35 -13.33
CA LYS A 188 -2.49 17.56 -13.23
C LYS A 188 -1.40 17.63 -14.32
N ASN A 189 -1.52 16.82 -15.39
CA ASN A 189 -0.60 16.74 -16.52
C ASN A 189 0.87 16.46 -16.13
N TYR A 190 1.08 15.70 -15.06
CA TYR A 190 2.42 15.27 -14.64
C TYR A 190 2.88 13.96 -15.32
N LEU A 191 2.10 13.41 -16.24
CA LEU A 191 2.47 12.21 -17.02
C LEU A 191 2.84 12.49 -18.48
N LEU A 192 2.78 13.76 -18.90
CA LEU A 192 3.15 14.17 -20.26
C LEU A 192 4.54 14.80 -20.24
N SER A 193 5.56 13.94 -20.26
CA SER A 193 6.93 14.25 -20.69
C SER A 193 7.69 12.97 -21.02
#